data_AF-A0A963AJC6-F1
#
_entry.id   AF-A0A963AJC6-F1
#
_cell.length_a   1.000
_cell.length_b   1.000
_cell.length_c   1.000
_cell.angle_alpha   90.00
_cell.angle_beta   90.00
_cell.angle_gamma   90.00
#
_symmetry.space_group_name_H-M   'P 1'
#
loop_
_entity.id
_entity.type
_entity.pdbx_description
1 polymer ?
#
loop_
_entity_poly.entity_id
_entity_poly.type
_entity_poly.pdbx_seq_one_letter_code
_entity_poly.pdbx_strand_id
1 'polypeptide(L)'
;MRDNNQNTESISEQERLQEMVDQTDSGARHPTGLSRKLLFGVPLVWSLFQLWYASPLPFILGFGVLNDTEARSIHLAFALFLAFTAFPAFRSSPRDHIPLQDWVFAILGALSAAYLVIFYEALSGRSGAPTTLDLAVGICGLVLLLEATRRALGPPLMIVAIIFLIYTFGGPYMPDVIAHKGQSIPKVMSHQWLTTEGVFGVALGVSTSFVFLFV
;
A
#
# COMPACT_ATOMS: atom_id res chain seq x y z
N MET A 1 -0.31 9.19 50.89
CA MET A 1 -0.47 10.28 49.89
C MET A 1 0.55 10.23 48.75
N ARG A 2 1.78 9.72 48.94
CA ARG A 2 2.77 9.55 47.85
C ARG A 2 2.46 8.39 46.88
N ASP A 3 1.93 7.28 47.41
CA ASP A 3 1.66 6.07 46.61
C ASP A 3 0.54 6.26 45.56
N ASN A 4 -0.46 7.11 45.84
CA ASN A 4 -1.57 7.35 44.91
C ASN A 4 -1.14 8.20 43.69
N ASN A 5 -0.12 9.06 43.85
CA ASN A 5 0.39 9.91 42.78
C ASN A 5 1.29 9.11 41.83
N GLN A 6 2.11 8.20 42.37
CA GLN A 6 2.93 7.28 41.57
C GLN A 6 2.08 6.30 40.74
N ASN A 7 0.95 5.84 41.28
CA ASN A 7 0.01 5.00 40.53
C ASN A 7 -0.73 5.76 39.42
N THR A 8 -0.99 7.06 39.60
CA THR A 8 -1.66 7.87 38.58
C THR A 8 -0.71 8.25 37.44
N GLU A 9 0.55 8.55 37.77
CA GLU A 9 1.61 8.81 36.77
C GLU A 9 1.94 7.55 35.95
N SER A 10 2.01 6.37 36.58
CA SER A 10 2.29 5.11 35.88
C SER A 10 1.15 4.68 34.95
N ILE A 11 -0.12 4.85 35.35
CA ILE A 11 -1.29 4.59 34.50
C ILE A 11 -1.30 5.57 33.32
N SER A 12 -1.05 6.85 33.55
CA SER A 12 -0.96 7.85 32.47
C SER A 12 0.17 7.58 31.48
N GLU A 13 1.29 7.01 31.93
CA GLU A 13 2.41 6.66 31.05
C GLU A 13 2.09 5.41 30.23
N GLN A 14 1.49 4.39 30.84
CA GLN A 14 1.02 3.20 30.14
C GLN A 14 -0.03 3.53 29.07
N GLU A 15 -1.00 4.40 29.38
CA GLU A 15 -2.00 4.87 28.42
C GLU A 15 -1.37 5.58 27.22
N ARG A 16 -0.38 6.44 27.45
CA ARG A 16 0.37 7.12 26.37
C ARG A 16 1.20 6.17 25.52
N LEU A 17 1.82 5.18 26.15
CA LEU A 17 2.58 4.15 25.44
C LEU A 17 1.64 3.30 24.58
N GLN A 18 0.48 2.91 25.12
CA GLN A 18 -0.55 2.19 24.36
C GLN A 18 -1.07 3.03 23.20
N GLU A 19 -1.35 4.32 23.42
CA GLU A 19 -1.78 5.23 22.36
C GLU A 19 -0.71 5.36 21.25
N MET A 20 0.57 5.35 21.61
CA MET A 20 1.68 5.38 20.66
C MET A 20 1.78 4.09 19.83
N VAL A 21 1.55 2.94 20.46
CA VAL A 21 1.48 1.63 19.78
C VAL A 21 0.28 1.61 18.82
N ASP A 22 -0.91 1.95 19.30
CA ASP A 22 -2.14 1.94 18.50
C ASP A 22 -2.05 2.88 17.28
N GLN A 23 -1.43 4.05 17.44
CA GLN A 23 -1.18 5.01 16.34
C GLN A 23 -0.23 4.46 15.28
N THR A 24 0.69 3.57 15.67
CA THR A 24 1.66 2.93 14.78
C THR A 24 1.02 1.75 14.05
N ASP A 25 0.25 0.92 14.75
CA ASP A 25 -0.30 -0.33 14.21
C ASP A 25 -1.59 -0.13 13.41
N SER A 26 -2.51 0.70 13.89
CA SER A 26 -3.86 0.87 13.31
C SER A 26 -4.03 2.17 12.51
N GLY A 27 -3.03 3.05 12.56
CA GLY A 27 -3.07 4.40 12.00
C GLY A 27 -3.57 5.44 13.00
N ALA A 28 -3.11 6.68 12.85
CA ALA A 28 -3.33 7.74 13.84
C ALA A 28 -4.65 8.53 13.69
N ARG A 29 -5.59 8.07 12.84
CA ARG A 29 -6.90 8.74 12.66
C ARG A 29 -8.01 8.08 13.47
N HIS A 30 -8.78 8.91 14.17
CA HIS A 30 -9.99 8.53 14.90
C HIS A 30 -11.19 9.35 14.43
N PRO A 31 -11.65 9.16 13.18
CA PRO A 31 -12.72 9.98 12.65
C PRO A 31 -14.07 9.60 13.24
N THR A 32 -15.01 10.53 13.22
CA THR A 32 -16.40 10.28 13.67
C THR A 32 -17.33 9.99 12.48
N GLY A 33 -18.51 9.42 12.77
CA GLY A 33 -19.57 9.19 11.76
C GLY A 33 -19.27 8.08 10.74
N LEU A 34 -19.51 8.36 9.46
CA LEU A 34 -19.40 7.39 8.36
C LEU A 34 -17.96 6.92 8.14
N SER A 35 -16.99 7.83 8.24
CA SER A 35 -15.56 7.53 8.10
C SER A 35 -15.08 6.50 9.14
N ARG A 36 -15.64 6.52 10.36
CA ARG A 36 -15.37 5.50 11.39
C ARG A 36 -15.82 4.11 10.95
N LYS A 37 -17.04 4.01 10.41
CA LYS A 37 -17.58 2.74 9.93
C LYS A 37 -16.77 2.20 8.76
N LEU A 38 -16.24 3.08 7.90
CA LEU A 38 -15.36 2.69 6.80
C LEU A 38 -14.00 2.19 7.31
N LEU A 39 -13.36 2.89 8.24
CA LEU A 39 -12.09 2.44 8.83
C LEU A 39 -12.22 1.15 9.65
N PHE A 40 -13.43 0.76 10.05
CA PHE A 40 -13.68 -0.55 10.64
C PHE A 40 -14.03 -1.61 9.57
N GLY A 41 -14.91 -1.25 8.62
CA GLY A 41 -15.45 -2.19 7.65
C GLY A 41 -14.47 -2.57 6.54
N VAL A 42 -13.64 -1.64 6.07
CA VAL A 42 -12.70 -1.91 4.97
C VAL A 42 -11.60 -2.91 5.38
N PRO A 43 -10.90 -2.74 6.53
CA PRO A 43 -9.96 -3.76 6.99
C PRO A 43 -10.64 -5.10 7.26
N LEU A 44 -11.87 -5.10 7.81
CA LEU A 44 -12.62 -6.34 8.03
C LEU A 44 -12.90 -7.08 6.70
N VAL A 45 -13.34 -6.36 5.67
CA VAL A 45 -13.55 -6.93 4.32
C VAL A 45 -12.23 -7.43 3.74
N TRP A 46 -11.14 -6.69 3.91
CA TRP A 46 -9.81 -7.12 3.47
C TRP A 46 -9.37 -8.41 4.18
N SER A 47 -9.59 -8.52 5.49
CA SER A 47 -9.29 -9.73 6.25
C SER A 47 -10.12 -10.93 5.78
N LEU A 48 -11.42 -10.73 5.53
CA LEU A 48 -12.28 -11.79 4.97
C LEU A 48 -11.82 -12.23 3.58
N PHE A 49 -11.42 -11.28 2.73
CA PHE A 49 -10.85 -11.58 1.42
C PHE A 49 -9.56 -12.41 1.53
N GLN A 50 -8.67 -12.05 2.44
CA GLN A 50 -7.40 -12.75 2.63
C GLN A 50 -7.61 -14.17 3.18
N LEU A 51 -8.54 -14.34 4.13
CA LEU A 51 -8.94 -15.66 4.60
C LEU A 51 -9.57 -16.50 3.48
N TRP A 52 -10.42 -15.89 2.64
CA TRP A 52 -11.00 -16.57 1.49
C TRP A 52 -9.91 -17.08 0.53
N TYR A 53 -9.00 -16.20 0.12
CA TYR A 53 -7.90 -16.51 -0.80
C TYR A 53 -6.94 -17.56 -0.24
N ALA A 54 -6.57 -17.48 1.04
CA ALA A 54 -5.66 -18.43 1.67
C ALA A 54 -6.32 -19.79 2.00
N SER A 55 -7.65 -19.87 2.00
CA SER A 55 -8.39 -21.10 2.30
C SER A 55 -8.59 -21.98 1.06
N PRO A 56 -8.89 -23.28 1.24
CA PRO A 56 -9.31 -24.14 0.13
C PRO A 56 -10.76 -23.87 -0.33
N LEU A 57 -11.50 -22.97 0.32
CA LEU A 57 -12.93 -22.72 0.04
C LEU A 57 -13.23 -22.31 -1.40
N PRO A 58 -12.45 -21.42 -2.06
CA PRO A 58 -12.74 -21.03 -3.45
C PRO A 58 -12.77 -22.24 -4.39
N PHE A 59 -11.88 -23.20 -4.16
CA PHE A 59 -11.79 -24.43 -4.95
C PHE A 59 -12.89 -25.43 -4.62
N ILE A 60 -13.26 -25.58 -3.34
CA ILE A 60 -14.34 -26.47 -2.91
C ILE A 60 -15.70 -25.98 -3.43
N LEU A 61 -15.93 -24.67 -3.36
CA LEU A 61 -17.20 -24.05 -3.74
C LEU A 61 -17.27 -23.72 -5.23
N GLY A 62 -16.15 -23.80 -5.95
CA GLY A 62 -16.07 -23.59 -7.40
C GLY A 62 -16.37 -22.16 -7.85
N PHE A 63 -16.24 -21.17 -6.97
CA PHE A 63 -16.45 -19.75 -7.30
C PHE A 63 -15.35 -18.89 -6.69
N GLY A 64 -15.11 -17.72 -7.29
CA GLY A 64 -14.15 -16.75 -6.74
C GLY A 64 -12.71 -17.28 -6.64
N VAL A 65 -12.34 -18.18 -7.56
CA VAL A 65 -10.96 -18.67 -7.71
C VAL A 65 -10.16 -17.57 -8.41
N LEU A 66 -9.22 -16.98 -7.68
CA LEU A 66 -8.35 -15.91 -8.17
C LEU A 66 -6.94 -16.45 -8.35
N ASN A 67 -6.26 -15.96 -9.38
CA ASN A 67 -4.82 -16.21 -9.53
C ASN A 67 -3.99 -15.29 -8.63
N ASP A 68 -2.71 -15.64 -8.46
CA ASP A 68 -1.76 -14.88 -7.65
C ASP A 68 -1.68 -13.38 -8.00
N THR A 69 -1.73 -13.04 -9.29
CA THR A 69 -1.61 -11.66 -9.74
C THR A 69 -2.85 -10.86 -9.35
N GLU A 70 -4.04 -11.43 -9.59
CA GLU A 70 -5.31 -10.82 -9.20
C GLU A 70 -5.38 -10.60 -7.69
N ALA A 71 -5.01 -11.61 -6.90
CA ALA A 71 -5.03 -11.52 -5.45
C ALA A 71 -4.09 -10.45 -4.91
N ARG A 72 -2.85 -10.38 -5.44
CA ARG A 72 -1.88 -9.33 -5.10
C ARG A 72 -2.39 -7.93 -5.45
N SER A 73 -3.03 -7.77 -6.60
CA SER A 73 -3.61 -6.51 -7.03
C SER A 73 -4.74 -6.04 -6.12
N ILE A 74 -5.64 -6.94 -5.73
CA ILE A 74 -6.72 -6.64 -4.78
C ILE A 74 -6.14 -6.30 -3.40
N HIS A 75 -5.17 -7.09 -2.92
CA HIS A 75 -4.50 -6.85 -1.65
C HIS A 75 -3.86 -5.45 -1.59
N LEU A 76 -3.09 -5.07 -2.63
CA LEU A 76 -2.47 -3.75 -2.68
C LEU A 76 -3.52 -2.62 -2.79
N ALA A 77 -4.64 -2.85 -3.47
CA ALA A 77 -5.70 -1.86 -3.56
C ALA A 77 -6.30 -1.53 -2.18
N PHE A 78 -6.54 -2.55 -1.34
CA PHE A 78 -6.94 -2.35 0.06
C PHE A 78 -5.85 -1.63 0.87
N ALA A 79 -4.59 -2.07 0.73
CA ALA A 79 -3.47 -1.46 1.44
C ALA A 79 -3.30 0.03 1.11
N LEU A 80 -3.37 0.41 -0.18
CA LEU A 80 -3.28 1.81 -0.60
C LEU A 80 -4.46 2.64 -0.10
N PHE A 81 -5.68 2.11 -0.22
CA PHE A 81 -6.86 2.79 0.29
C PHE A 81 -6.71 3.10 1.78
N LEU A 82 -6.36 2.08 2.58
CA LEU A 82 -6.19 2.21 4.02
C LEU A 82 -4.99 3.09 4.39
N ALA A 83 -3.87 3.01 3.66
CA ALA A 83 -2.72 3.87 3.89
C ALA A 83 -3.10 5.35 3.82
N PHE A 84 -3.94 5.74 2.86
CA PHE A 84 -4.39 7.11 2.72
C PHE A 84 -5.51 7.49 3.69
N THR A 85 -6.42 6.59 4.05
CA THR A 85 -7.56 6.89 4.95
C THR A 85 -7.23 6.75 6.43
N ALA A 86 -6.30 5.87 6.83
CA ALA A 86 -5.94 5.61 8.21
C ALA A 86 -4.72 6.42 8.68
N PHE A 87 -3.75 6.69 7.78
CA PHE A 87 -2.51 7.38 8.13
C PHE A 87 -2.52 8.85 7.66
N PRO A 88 -2.40 9.83 8.59
CA PRO A 88 -2.32 11.25 8.26
C PRO A 88 -1.09 11.59 7.39
N ALA A 89 -1.23 12.55 6.47
CA ALA A 89 -0.14 12.96 5.58
C ALA A 89 1.06 13.55 6.33
N PHE A 90 0.78 14.36 7.35
CA PHE A 90 1.77 15.03 8.20
C PHE A 90 1.32 15.02 9.67
N ARG A 91 2.23 15.30 10.60
CA ARG A 91 1.93 15.38 12.04
C ARG A 91 0.84 16.42 12.38
N SER A 92 0.73 17.47 11.56
CA SER A 92 -0.27 18.54 11.69
C SER A 92 -1.59 18.25 10.97
N SER A 93 -1.70 17.11 10.27
CA SER A 93 -2.93 16.77 9.54
C SER A 93 -4.06 16.38 10.51
N PRO A 94 -5.33 16.65 10.15
CA PRO A 94 -6.47 16.28 10.98
C PRO A 94 -6.53 14.79 11.31
N ARG A 95 -6.89 14.47 12.56
CA ARG A 95 -7.06 13.11 13.07
C ARG A 95 -8.53 12.72 13.29
N ASP A 96 -9.40 13.71 13.41
CA ASP A 96 -10.84 13.62 13.70
C ASP A 96 -11.71 13.44 12.44
N HIS A 97 -11.14 13.58 11.25
CA HIS A 97 -11.78 13.31 9.97
C HIS A 97 -10.75 12.97 8.89
N ILE A 98 -11.21 12.48 7.74
CA ILE A 98 -10.37 12.20 6.57
C ILE A 98 -10.52 13.38 5.59
N PRO A 99 -9.45 14.16 5.34
CA PRO A 99 -9.45 15.25 4.37
C PRO A 99 -9.81 14.78 2.95
N LEU A 100 -10.42 15.66 2.14
CA LEU A 100 -10.82 15.34 0.76
C LEU A 100 -9.64 14.88 -0.11
N GLN A 101 -8.47 15.49 0.04
CA GLN A 101 -7.26 15.08 -0.68
C GLN A 101 -6.88 13.62 -0.43
N ASP A 102 -7.10 13.13 0.80
CA ASP A 102 -6.75 11.77 1.18
C ASP A 102 -7.77 10.77 0.63
N TRP A 103 -9.04 11.18 0.49
CA TRP A 103 -10.03 10.42 -0.27
C TRP A 103 -9.64 10.27 -1.75
N VAL A 104 -9.20 11.36 -2.38
CA VAL A 104 -8.76 11.33 -3.77
C VAL A 104 -7.56 10.39 -3.94
N PHE A 105 -6.55 10.49 -3.07
CA PHE A 105 -5.39 9.60 -3.13
C PHE A 105 -5.72 8.14 -2.79
N ALA A 106 -6.62 7.89 -1.84
CA ALA A 106 -7.10 6.54 -1.51
C ALA A 106 -7.77 5.89 -2.72
N ILE A 107 -8.68 6.61 -3.40
CA ILE A 107 -9.41 6.11 -4.56
C ILE A 107 -8.47 5.91 -5.75
N LEU A 108 -7.63 6.91 -6.07
CA LEU A 108 -6.69 6.79 -7.19
C LEU A 108 -5.66 5.67 -6.96
N GLY A 109 -5.15 5.51 -5.74
CA GLY A 109 -4.22 4.45 -5.39
C GLY A 109 -4.87 3.08 -5.51
N ALA A 110 -6.06 2.90 -4.93
CA ALA A 110 -6.83 1.67 -5.03
C ALA A 110 -7.15 1.31 -6.48
N LEU A 111 -7.62 2.27 -7.29
CA LEU A 111 -7.90 2.05 -8.71
C LEU A 111 -6.64 1.74 -9.52
N SER A 112 -5.50 2.36 -9.18
CA SER A 112 -4.23 2.09 -9.88
C SER A 112 -3.72 0.67 -9.62
N ALA A 113 -3.91 0.14 -8.41
CA ALA A 113 -3.60 -1.25 -8.09
C ALA A 113 -4.64 -2.22 -8.68
N ALA A 114 -5.93 -1.88 -8.58
CA ALA A 114 -7.02 -2.68 -9.14
C ALA A 114 -7.00 -2.74 -10.67
N TYR A 115 -6.33 -1.80 -11.35
CA TYR A 115 -6.21 -1.77 -12.81
C TYR A 115 -5.70 -3.10 -13.38
N LEU A 116 -4.73 -3.75 -12.72
CA LEU A 116 -4.18 -5.03 -13.20
C LEU A 116 -5.20 -6.17 -13.19
N VAL A 117 -6.11 -6.21 -12.23
CA VAL A 117 -7.17 -7.23 -12.19
C VAL A 117 -8.34 -6.85 -13.11
N ILE A 118 -8.70 -5.57 -13.17
CA ILE A 118 -9.82 -5.10 -14.02
C ILE A 118 -9.48 -5.27 -15.52
N PHE A 119 -8.24 -5.00 -15.92
CA PHE A 119 -7.78 -5.07 -17.30
C PHE A 119 -6.83 -6.24 -17.55
N TYR A 120 -6.92 -7.30 -16.75
CA TYR A 120 -6.01 -8.45 -16.79
C TYR A 120 -5.87 -9.04 -18.21
N GLU A 121 -6.98 -9.36 -18.88
CA GLU A 121 -6.96 -9.97 -20.22
C GLU A 121 -6.31 -9.05 -21.28
N ALA A 122 -6.60 -7.74 -21.21
CA ALA A 122 -6.03 -6.78 -22.13
C ALA A 122 -4.53 -6.57 -21.88
N LEU A 123 -4.09 -6.60 -20.62
CA LEU A 123 -2.68 -6.48 -20.26
C LEU A 123 -1.90 -7.74 -20.66
N SER A 124 -2.44 -8.93 -20.39
CA SER A 124 -1.79 -10.20 -20.75
C SER A 124 -1.63 -10.36 -22.26
N GLY A 125 -2.59 -9.86 -23.05
CA GLY A 125 -2.53 -9.89 -24.52
C GLY A 125 -1.55 -8.89 -25.15
N ARG A 126 -1.05 -7.89 -24.41
CA ARG A 126 -0.19 -6.81 -24.92
C ARG A 126 1.21 -6.81 -24.30
N SER A 127 1.63 -7.94 -23.73
CA SER A 127 2.84 -8.05 -22.92
C SER A 127 4.07 -7.43 -23.61
N GLY A 128 4.67 -6.40 -22.98
CA GLY A 128 5.79 -5.63 -23.53
C GLY A 128 5.45 -4.42 -24.41
N ALA A 129 4.16 -4.14 -24.63
CA ALA A 129 3.67 -2.98 -25.40
C ALA A 129 2.60 -2.18 -24.63
N PRO A 130 2.96 -1.54 -23.50
CA PRO A 130 2.02 -0.77 -22.69
C PRO A 130 1.48 0.44 -23.46
N THR A 131 0.19 0.70 -23.32
CA THR A 131 -0.46 1.91 -23.83
C THR A 131 -0.23 3.10 -22.91
N THR A 132 -0.53 4.30 -23.41
CA THR A 132 -0.45 5.53 -22.62
C THR A 132 -1.26 5.46 -21.32
N LEU A 133 -2.41 4.80 -21.33
CA LEU A 133 -3.22 4.60 -20.13
C LEU A 133 -2.50 3.70 -19.11
N ASP A 134 -1.94 2.58 -19.55
CA ASP A 134 -1.18 1.66 -18.68
C ASP A 134 0.01 2.38 -18.03
N LEU A 135 0.70 3.23 -18.81
CA LEU A 135 1.80 4.05 -18.31
C LEU A 135 1.34 5.11 -17.31
N ALA A 136 0.24 5.82 -17.60
CA ALA A 136 -0.30 6.84 -16.70
C ALA A 136 -0.73 6.23 -15.36
N VAL A 137 -1.42 5.08 -15.40
CA VAL A 137 -1.83 4.34 -14.21
C VAL A 137 -0.61 3.81 -13.45
N GLY A 138 0.39 3.26 -14.14
CA GLY A 138 1.61 2.77 -13.50
C GLY A 138 2.41 3.87 -12.79
N ILE A 139 2.53 5.05 -13.42
CA ILE A 139 3.19 6.22 -12.81
C ILE A 139 2.40 6.70 -11.60
N CYS A 140 1.08 6.85 -11.75
CA CYS A 140 0.20 7.29 -10.67
C CYS A 140 0.29 6.33 -9.47
N GLY A 141 0.16 5.03 -9.73
CA GLY A 141 0.27 3.98 -8.74
C GLY A 141 1.62 3.97 -8.03
N LEU A 142 2.73 4.06 -8.77
CA LEU A 142 4.07 4.06 -8.18
C LEU A 142 4.30 5.28 -7.28
N VAL A 143 3.89 6.47 -7.72
CA VAL A 143 4.01 7.71 -6.93
C VAL A 143 3.14 7.63 -5.66
N LEU A 144 1.90 7.16 -5.79
CA LEU A 144 1.01 7.01 -4.64
C LEU A 144 1.51 5.92 -3.68
N LEU A 145 2.13 4.86 -4.17
CA LEU A 145 2.74 3.83 -3.33
C LEU A 145 3.93 4.37 -2.53
N LEU A 146 4.79 5.20 -3.14
CA LEU A 146 5.89 5.84 -2.42
C LEU A 146 5.36 6.74 -1.29
N GLU A 147 4.33 7.52 -1.58
CA GLU A 147 3.69 8.40 -0.60
C GLU A 147 2.95 7.60 0.50
N ALA A 148 2.23 6.55 0.14
CA ALA A 148 1.60 5.64 1.10
C ALA A 148 2.63 5.00 2.03
N THR A 149 3.76 4.56 1.46
CA THR A 149 4.91 4.02 2.21
C THR A 149 5.46 5.06 3.19
N ARG A 150 5.61 6.33 2.77
CA ARG A 150 6.05 7.41 3.65
C ARG A 150 5.10 7.64 4.82
N ARG A 151 3.78 7.55 4.59
CA ARG A 151 2.75 7.77 5.61
C ARG A 151 2.66 6.62 6.61
N ALA A 152 2.72 5.38 6.14
CA ALA A 152 2.55 4.19 6.96
C ALA A 152 3.83 3.76 7.68
N LEU A 153 4.98 3.82 6.99
CA LEU A 153 6.26 3.26 7.47
C LEU A 153 7.35 4.33 7.68
N GLY A 154 7.05 5.58 7.34
CA GLY A 154 7.97 6.70 7.48
C GLY A 154 8.90 6.93 6.27
N PRO A 155 9.67 8.03 6.29
CA PRO A 155 10.52 8.43 5.17
C PRO A 155 11.63 7.45 4.75
N PRO A 156 12.30 6.67 5.63
CA PRO A 156 13.48 5.90 5.25
C PRO A 156 13.25 4.96 4.05
N LEU A 157 12.16 4.18 4.05
CA LEU A 157 11.88 3.22 2.99
C LEU A 157 11.55 3.92 1.66
N MET A 158 10.77 5.01 1.71
CA MET A 158 10.48 5.83 0.54
C MET A 158 11.77 6.43 -0.05
N ILE A 159 12.67 6.95 0.79
CA ILE A 159 13.93 7.55 0.34
C ILE A 159 14.80 6.52 -0.39
N VAL A 160 14.94 5.32 0.17
CA VAL A 160 15.68 4.24 -0.48
C VAL A 160 15.08 3.91 -1.85
N ALA A 161 13.76 3.78 -1.95
CA ALA A 161 13.08 3.53 -3.21
C ALA A 161 13.30 4.66 -4.23
N ILE A 162 13.23 5.94 -3.80
CA ILE A 162 13.51 7.10 -4.65
C ILE A 162 14.96 7.07 -5.17
N ILE A 163 15.95 6.72 -4.33
CA ILE A 163 17.35 6.61 -4.74
C ILE A 163 17.50 5.57 -5.86
N PHE A 164 16.91 4.39 -5.72
CA PHE A 164 16.96 3.35 -6.76
C PHE A 164 16.19 3.74 -8.04
N LEU A 165 15.10 4.49 -7.92
CA LEU A 165 14.41 5.05 -9.09
C LEU A 165 15.27 6.09 -9.80
N ILE A 166 15.92 7.00 -9.06
CA ILE A 166 16.87 7.97 -9.62
C ILE A 166 18.01 7.23 -10.32
N TYR A 167 18.56 6.18 -9.71
CA TYR A 167 19.59 5.34 -10.34
C TYR A 167 19.09 4.75 -11.67
N THR A 168 17.87 4.20 -11.70
CA THR A 168 17.26 3.59 -12.89
C THR A 168 17.21 4.54 -14.10
N PHE A 169 16.93 5.82 -13.89
CA PHE A 169 16.86 6.83 -14.96
C PHE A 169 18.19 7.56 -15.19
N GLY A 170 18.93 7.82 -14.12
CA GLY A 170 20.13 8.67 -14.09
C GLY A 170 21.43 7.99 -14.53
N GLY A 171 21.38 6.71 -14.90
CA GLY A 171 22.55 5.91 -15.33
C GLY A 171 23.57 6.62 -16.23
N PRO A 172 23.19 7.40 -17.26
CA PRO A 172 24.14 8.07 -18.15
C PRO A 172 24.95 9.20 -17.51
N TYR A 173 24.49 9.72 -16.38
CA TYR A 173 25.13 10.83 -15.65
C TYR A 173 25.98 10.36 -14.47
N MET A 174 26.10 9.05 -14.28
CA MET A 174 26.80 8.44 -13.14
C MET A 174 28.29 8.24 -13.43
N PRO A 175 29.14 8.05 -12.39
CA PRO A 175 30.53 7.66 -12.57
C PRO A 175 30.67 6.33 -13.31
N ASP A 176 31.74 6.19 -14.09
CA ASP A 176 31.99 5.04 -14.98
C ASP A 176 31.82 3.66 -14.31
N VAL A 177 32.16 3.56 -13.02
CA VAL A 177 32.07 2.31 -12.24
C VAL A 177 30.63 1.79 -12.12
N ILE A 178 29.63 2.67 -12.13
CA ILE A 178 28.22 2.33 -11.92
C ILE A 178 27.29 2.82 -13.04
N ALA A 179 27.84 3.43 -14.09
CA ALA A 179 27.09 4.00 -15.20
C ALA A 179 26.41 2.92 -16.05
N HIS A 180 25.22 3.26 -16.57
CA HIS A 180 24.47 2.42 -17.50
C HIS A 180 23.62 3.30 -18.43
N LYS A 181 23.02 2.71 -19.47
CA LYS A 181 22.27 3.46 -20.51
C LYS A 181 21.02 4.22 -20.03
N GLY A 182 20.64 4.11 -18.75
CA GLY A 182 19.32 4.53 -18.26
C GLY A 182 18.19 3.66 -18.82
N GLN A 183 16.99 3.78 -18.26
CA GLN A 183 15.78 3.11 -18.76
C GLN A 183 14.71 4.13 -19.15
N SER A 184 13.94 3.82 -20.19
CA SER A 184 12.80 4.66 -20.60
C SER A 184 11.60 4.43 -19.67
N ILE A 185 10.74 5.43 -19.53
CA ILE A 185 9.50 5.34 -18.71
C ILE A 185 8.66 4.10 -19.09
N PRO A 186 8.40 3.79 -20.37
CA PRO A 186 7.62 2.61 -20.72
C PRO A 186 8.24 1.30 -20.21
N LYS A 187 9.57 1.20 -20.28
CA LYS A 187 10.28 0.02 -19.80
C LYS A 187 10.25 -0.10 -18.28
N VAL A 188 10.44 1.02 -17.57
CA VAL A 188 10.38 1.05 -16.10
C VAL A 188 8.97 0.73 -15.62
N MET A 189 7.91 1.32 -16.19
CA MET A 189 6.53 1.03 -15.76
C MET A 189 6.11 -0.39 -16.11
N SER A 190 6.54 -0.92 -17.26
CA SER A 190 6.31 -2.33 -17.61
C SER A 190 6.85 -3.25 -16.53
N HIS A 191 8.08 -3.02 -16.07
CA HIS A 191 8.73 -3.86 -15.07
C HIS A 191 8.26 -3.59 -13.63
N GLN A 192 8.09 -2.32 -13.25
CA GLN A 192 7.82 -1.93 -11.86
C GLN A 192 6.35 -2.08 -11.47
N TRP A 193 5.42 -1.86 -12.40
CA TRP A 193 3.99 -1.83 -12.09
C TRP A 193 3.16 -2.86 -12.86
N LEU A 194 3.49 -3.12 -14.13
CA LEU A 194 2.64 -3.95 -15.00
C LEU A 194 3.02 -5.44 -15.02
N THR A 195 4.12 -5.83 -14.37
CA THR A 195 4.56 -7.23 -14.24
C THR A 195 4.70 -7.62 -12.77
N THR A 196 4.93 -8.92 -12.54
CA THR A 196 5.18 -9.50 -11.21
C THR A 196 6.67 -9.49 -10.82
N GLU A 197 7.49 -8.65 -11.44
CA GLU A 197 8.92 -8.52 -11.11
C GLU A 197 9.18 -7.29 -10.24
N GLY A 198 8.29 -6.30 -10.28
CA GLY A 198 8.33 -5.09 -9.45
C GLY A 198 7.44 -5.14 -8.23
N VAL A 199 6.57 -4.13 -8.09
CA VAL A 199 5.66 -3.94 -6.95
C VAL A 199 4.78 -5.17 -6.70
N PHE A 200 4.29 -5.81 -7.76
CA PHE A 200 3.44 -7.01 -7.67
C PHE A 200 4.23 -8.33 -7.57
N GLY A 201 5.52 -8.23 -7.26
CA GLY A 201 6.41 -9.37 -7.17
C GLY A 201 6.39 -10.11 -5.83
N VAL A 202 7.52 -10.77 -5.54
CA VAL A 202 7.63 -11.75 -4.45
C VAL A 202 7.28 -11.16 -3.09
N ALA A 203 7.72 -9.93 -2.79
CA ALA A 203 7.43 -9.30 -1.49
C ALA A 203 5.92 -9.14 -1.23
N LEU A 204 5.18 -8.62 -2.22
CA LEU A 204 3.72 -8.49 -2.15
C LEU A 204 3.03 -9.87 -2.17
N GLY A 205 3.57 -10.83 -2.93
CA GLY A 205 3.07 -12.21 -2.97
C GLY A 205 3.17 -12.91 -1.61
N VAL A 206 4.33 -12.81 -0.94
CA VAL A 206 4.53 -13.35 0.41
C VAL A 206 3.59 -12.68 1.41
N SER A 207 3.38 -11.36 1.28
CA SER A 207 2.41 -10.64 2.11
C SER A 207 0.99 -11.11 1.91
N THR A 208 0.57 -11.27 0.64
CA THR A 208 -0.79 -11.65 0.25
C THR A 208 -1.12 -13.08 0.71
N SER A 209 -0.20 -14.02 0.56
CA SER A 209 -0.47 -15.45 0.78
C SER A 209 -0.19 -15.94 2.20
N PHE A 210 0.75 -15.33 2.93
CA PHE A 210 1.21 -15.87 4.22
C PHE A 210 1.24 -14.84 5.34
N VAL A 211 1.95 -13.73 5.18
CA VAL A 211 2.22 -12.79 6.30
C VAL A 211 0.92 -12.21 6.87
N PHE A 212 -0.05 -11.91 6.01
CA PHE A 212 -1.33 -11.33 6.44
C PHE A 212 -2.10 -12.21 7.44
N LEU A 213 -1.90 -13.53 7.44
CA LEU A 213 -2.61 -14.41 8.39
C LEU A 213 -2.11 -14.28 9.84
N PHE A 214 -0.98 -13.61 10.05
CA PHE A 214 -0.32 -13.47 11.35
C PHE A 214 -0.39 -12.04 11.92
N VAL A 215 -0.98 -11.10 11.18
CA VAL A 215 -1.09 -9.67 11.53
C VAL A 215 -2.56 -9.28 11.59
#